data_AF-A0A6B1KRH5-F1
#
_entry.id   AF-A0A6B1KRH5-F1
#
_cell.length_a   1.000
_cell.length_b   1.000
_cell.length_c   1.000
_cell.angle_alpha   90.00
_cell.angle_beta   90.00
_cell.angle_gamma   90.00
#
_symmetry.space_group_name_H-M   'P 1'
#
loop_
_entity.id
_entity.type
_entity.pdbx_description
1 polymer ?
#
loop_
_entity_poly.entity_id
_entity_poly.type
_entity_poly.pdbx_seq_one_letter_code
_entity_poly.pdbx_strand_id
1 'polypeptide(L)'
;MRSTSRYATGVVGAALLLGCVSGPASSQDDTEGKRVLVFSKTAGFRHDSIPEGVAAVKQLGGQGGFTVDATENAGAFTSSNLRRYDAVVFLSTTGDVLDARQQRAFEGYIRAGGAYVGVHAAADTEYDWAFYGGLAGAYFQSHPAIQPATVHVEDHAHPATSGLERAWNRTDEWYNYRSNPRERAHVLASLDESSYTGGTMQGDHPIAWCQNYQGGRSFYTGGGHTKESYAEPAFRTHLLGGIRWAIGEAEADCRPETGYRPLFDGTPASLDDWRQAGPGSFTLSDDGTLTSSGGMGMLWYATSGFSSYSLKLDWKMASDSGDDNSGVFVGFPASDDPWSAVNNGYEIQIDATDAADRTTGAVYGFKSADLRKRDRALNPPGEWNTYEIRVEGERLRVWLNGVQINDFTNTDPARSLVDGHLGIQNHGAEDKVSFRDIRIKELPAKVSQGD
;
A
#
# COMPACT_ATOMS: atom_id res chain seq x y z
N MET A 1 77.68 -17.75 54.35
CA MET A 1 77.03 -19.06 54.11
C MET A 1 75.58 -18.80 53.73
N ARG A 2 75.10 -19.36 52.59
CA ARG A 2 73.70 -19.69 52.19
C ARG A 2 72.60 -18.64 52.48
N SER A 3 71.58 -18.37 51.68
CA SER A 3 71.10 -18.70 50.33
C SER A 3 69.78 -17.91 50.26
N THR A 4 69.49 -17.30 49.11
CA THR A 4 68.15 -17.06 48.54
C THR A 4 66.97 -16.65 49.46
N SER A 5 66.41 -15.47 49.23
CA SER A 5 65.02 -15.40 48.71
C SER A 5 64.71 -14.00 48.17
N ARG A 6 64.23 -13.93 46.93
CA ARG A 6 63.68 -12.73 46.30
C ARG A 6 62.17 -12.74 46.50
N TYR A 7 61.62 -11.73 47.18
CA TYR A 7 60.24 -11.31 47.01
C TYR A 7 60.24 -9.79 46.86
N ALA A 8 59.99 -9.33 45.63
CA ALA A 8 59.78 -7.93 45.32
C ALA A 8 58.29 -7.61 45.50
N THR A 9 58.01 -6.67 46.39
CA THR A 9 56.67 -6.15 46.68
C THR A 9 56.19 -5.32 45.49
N GLY A 10 55.18 -5.81 44.77
CA GLY A 10 54.50 -5.07 43.72
C GLY A 10 53.53 -4.05 44.32
N VAL A 11 53.73 -2.78 43.98
CA VAL A 11 52.80 -1.68 44.25
C VAL A 11 51.67 -1.76 43.23
N VAL A 12 50.43 -1.89 43.69
CA VAL A 12 49.22 -1.83 42.85
C VAL A 12 48.95 -0.36 42.53
N GLY A 13 49.22 0.05 41.30
CA GLY A 13 48.77 1.32 40.73
C GLY A 13 47.38 1.16 40.12
N ALA A 14 46.41 1.93 40.60
CA ALA A 14 45.06 1.98 40.04
C ALA A 14 45.09 2.67 38.66
N ALA A 15 44.76 1.92 37.61
CA ALA A 15 44.54 2.46 36.27
C ALA A 15 43.07 2.91 36.14
N LEU A 16 42.84 4.21 36.00
CA LEU A 16 41.59 4.79 35.53
C LEU A 16 41.41 4.46 34.04
N LEU A 17 40.56 3.48 33.75
CA LEU A 17 40.04 3.23 32.41
C LEU A 17 38.88 4.21 32.16
N LEU A 18 39.14 5.28 31.41
CA LEU A 18 38.08 6.05 30.75
C LEU A 18 37.42 5.15 29.70
N GLY A 19 36.31 4.51 30.06
CA GLY A 19 35.45 3.85 29.11
C GLY A 19 34.78 4.89 28.22
N CYS A 20 35.15 4.91 26.94
CA CYS A 20 34.33 5.56 25.92
C CYS A 20 33.01 4.81 25.82
N VAL A 21 31.99 5.32 26.50
CA VAL A 21 30.60 4.87 26.31
C VAL A 21 30.17 5.41 24.96
N SER A 22 30.24 4.57 23.94
CA SER A 22 29.60 4.80 22.66
C SER A 22 28.09 4.84 22.92
N GLY A 23 27.52 6.04 23.06
CA GLY A 23 26.07 6.21 23.10
C GLY A 23 25.44 5.64 21.82
N PRO A 24 24.18 5.19 21.87
CA PRO A 24 23.47 4.81 20.65
C PRO A 24 23.50 6.01 19.70
N ALA A 25 23.87 5.76 18.44
CA ALA A 25 23.72 6.74 17.39
C ALA A 25 22.23 7.11 17.33
N SER A 26 21.89 8.30 17.83
CA SER A 26 20.64 8.96 17.51
C SER A 26 20.53 8.98 16.00
N SER A 27 19.47 8.41 15.43
CA SER A 27 19.06 8.78 14.08
C SER A 27 19.03 10.30 14.05
N GLN A 28 19.69 10.90 13.07
CA GLN A 28 19.41 12.29 12.76
C GLN A 28 17.91 12.34 12.47
N ASP A 29 17.17 13.04 13.31
CA ASP A 29 15.80 13.43 13.00
C ASP A 29 15.83 14.10 11.61
N ASP A 30 15.03 13.58 10.69
CA ASP A 30 14.66 14.24 9.43
C ASP A 30 13.86 15.50 9.79
N THR A 31 14.56 16.52 10.25
CA THR A 31 14.01 17.84 10.59
C THR A 31 13.76 18.71 9.35
N GLU A 32 14.06 18.21 8.15
CA GLU A 32 13.68 18.84 6.88
C GLU A 32 12.45 18.10 6.36
N GLY A 33 11.30 18.79 6.28
CA GLY A 33 10.06 18.20 5.78
C GLY A 33 10.19 17.66 4.36
N LYS A 34 9.29 16.75 3.97
CA LYS A 34 9.31 16.07 2.66
C LYS A 34 9.39 17.06 1.49
N ARG A 35 10.10 16.68 0.43
CA ARG A 35 10.33 17.55 -0.75
C ARG A 35 10.06 16.84 -2.06
N VAL A 36 9.36 17.54 -2.95
CA VAL A 36 8.97 17.07 -4.27
C VAL A 36 9.51 18.00 -5.35
N LEU A 37 10.10 17.42 -6.40
CA LEU A 37 10.49 18.16 -7.61
C LEU A 37 9.48 17.88 -8.72
N VAL A 38 8.76 18.90 -9.17
CA VAL A 38 7.94 18.84 -10.38
C VAL A 38 8.80 19.16 -11.59
N PHE A 39 8.88 18.21 -12.51
CA PHE A 39 9.56 18.34 -13.79
C PHE A 39 8.55 18.29 -14.93
N SER A 40 8.51 19.34 -15.75
CA SER A 40 7.50 19.49 -16.82
C SER A 40 8.10 19.89 -18.18
N LYS A 41 9.35 19.49 -18.43
CA LYS A 41 10.00 19.72 -19.74
C LYS A 41 9.29 18.88 -20.81
N THR A 42 9.08 19.49 -21.97
CA THR A 42 8.50 18.82 -23.15
C THR A 42 9.46 18.96 -24.33
N ALA A 43 9.75 17.85 -25.01
CA ALA A 43 10.42 17.79 -26.31
C ALA A 43 9.45 17.37 -27.44
N GLY A 44 8.20 17.04 -27.10
CA GLY A 44 7.10 16.76 -28.03
C GLY A 44 5.92 17.73 -27.82
N PHE A 45 4.69 17.20 -27.85
CA PHE A 45 3.48 17.99 -27.62
C PHE A 45 3.51 18.66 -26.24
N ARG A 46 3.07 19.91 -26.17
CA ARG A 46 3.01 20.66 -24.92
C ARG A 46 1.57 20.81 -24.47
N HIS A 47 1.27 20.24 -23.32
CA HIS A 47 -0.06 20.29 -22.71
C HIS A 47 -0.30 21.67 -22.08
N ASP A 48 -1.42 22.30 -22.46
CA ASP A 48 -1.80 23.61 -21.93
C ASP A 48 -2.10 23.59 -20.42
N SER A 49 -2.29 22.40 -19.84
CA SER A 49 -2.59 22.18 -18.42
C SER A 49 -1.37 22.13 -17.49
N ILE A 50 -0.15 22.15 -18.05
CA ILE A 50 1.09 22.12 -17.25
C ILE A 50 1.11 23.25 -16.18
N PRO A 51 0.79 24.52 -16.48
CA PRO A 51 0.76 25.58 -15.47
C PRO A 51 -0.22 25.30 -14.33
N GLU A 52 -1.43 24.83 -14.63
CA GLU A 52 -2.45 24.48 -13.65
C GLU A 52 -2.02 23.27 -12.81
N GLY A 53 -1.37 22.27 -13.42
CA GLY A 53 -0.83 21.12 -12.72
C GLY A 53 0.31 21.48 -11.75
N VAL A 54 1.25 22.33 -12.16
CA VAL A 54 2.31 22.83 -11.26
C VAL A 54 1.70 23.59 -10.09
N ALA A 55 0.70 24.45 -10.34
CA ALA A 55 0.01 25.19 -9.31
C ALA A 55 -0.74 24.27 -8.34
N ALA A 56 -1.44 23.26 -8.86
CA ALA A 56 -2.15 22.28 -8.06
C ALA A 56 -1.20 21.47 -7.16
N VAL A 57 -0.09 20.93 -7.70
CA VAL A 57 0.88 20.17 -6.89
C VAL A 57 1.47 21.05 -5.78
N LYS A 58 1.78 22.32 -6.05
CA LYS A 58 2.23 23.26 -5.01
C LYS A 58 1.20 23.50 -3.91
N GLN A 59 -0.07 23.66 -4.27
CA GLN A 59 -1.16 23.80 -3.30
C GLN A 59 -1.33 22.52 -2.47
N LEU A 60 -1.28 21.36 -3.12
CA LEU A 60 -1.34 20.06 -2.47
C LEU A 60 -0.14 19.86 -1.53
N GLY A 61 1.05 20.34 -1.88
CA GLY A 61 2.21 20.34 -0.99
C GLY A 61 1.97 21.15 0.29
N GLY A 62 1.38 22.34 0.16
CA GLY A 62 0.97 23.13 1.33
C GLY A 62 -0.07 22.44 2.22
N GLN A 63 -0.98 21.65 1.63
CA GLN A 63 -2.01 20.88 2.37
C GLN A 63 -1.46 19.59 2.98
N GLY A 64 -0.56 18.91 2.27
CA GLY A 64 0.04 17.63 2.66
C GLY A 64 1.30 17.76 3.51
N GLY A 65 1.83 18.97 3.73
CA GLY A 65 3.01 19.18 4.57
C GLY A 65 4.36 18.95 3.88
N PHE A 66 4.40 18.96 2.54
CA PHE A 66 5.62 18.79 1.75
C PHE A 66 5.94 20.02 0.87
N THR A 67 7.23 20.28 0.67
CA THR A 67 7.71 21.40 -0.15
C THR A 67 7.77 21.00 -1.62
N VAL A 68 7.39 21.90 -2.52
CA VAL A 68 7.37 21.64 -3.97
C VAL A 68 8.23 22.66 -4.72
N ASP A 69 9.28 22.16 -5.37
CA ASP A 69 10.03 22.90 -6.39
C ASP A 69 9.51 22.52 -7.78
N ALA A 70 9.59 23.42 -8.76
CA ALA A 70 9.18 23.13 -10.13
C ALA A 70 10.23 23.62 -11.14
N THR A 71 10.50 22.83 -12.17
CA THR A 71 11.46 23.17 -13.21
C THR A 71 11.16 22.50 -14.55
N GLU A 72 11.59 23.14 -15.62
CA GLU A 72 11.67 22.55 -16.96
C GLU A 72 13.12 22.35 -17.40
N ASN A 73 14.09 22.66 -16.53
CA ASN A 73 15.51 22.54 -16.82
C ASN A 73 16.02 21.15 -16.47
N ALA A 74 16.31 20.34 -17.50
CA ALA A 74 16.90 19.00 -17.34
C ALA A 74 18.26 19.02 -16.62
N GLY A 75 18.96 20.16 -16.56
CA GLY A 75 20.16 20.35 -15.75
C GLY A 75 19.97 20.11 -14.24
N ALA A 76 18.72 20.08 -13.76
CA ALA A 76 18.38 19.68 -12.40
C ALA A 76 18.63 18.18 -12.11
N PHE A 77 18.72 17.33 -13.13
CA PHE A 77 18.92 15.88 -13.01
C PHE A 77 20.39 15.55 -12.78
N THR A 78 20.87 15.89 -11.58
CA THR A 78 22.18 15.51 -11.06
C THR A 78 22.01 14.73 -9.77
N SER A 79 22.91 13.78 -9.49
CA SER A 79 22.82 12.99 -8.25
C SER A 79 22.83 13.85 -6.99
N SER A 80 23.56 14.98 -7.00
CA SER A 80 23.59 15.92 -5.88
C SER A 80 22.25 16.64 -5.66
N ASN A 81 21.58 17.05 -6.75
CA ASN A 81 20.32 17.76 -6.62
C ASN A 81 19.16 16.80 -6.32
N LEU A 82 19.10 15.65 -7.00
CA LEU A 82 18.01 14.67 -6.84
C LEU A 82 17.94 14.09 -5.42
N ARG A 83 19.07 13.94 -4.71
CA ARG A 83 19.11 13.47 -3.32
C ARG A 83 18.40 14.39 -2.31
N ARG A 84 17.98 15.58 -2.72
CA ARG A 84 17.24 16.54 -1.87
C ARG A 84 15.73 16.34 -1.92
N TYR A 85 15.24 15.43 -2.76
CA TYR A 85 13.83 15.22 -3.02
C TYR A 85 13.46 13.77 -2.69
N ASP A 86 12.30 13.59 -2.08
CA ASP A 86 11.69 12.28 -1.82
C ASP A 86 10.98 11.74 -3.07
N ALA A 87 10.40 12.63 -3.88
CA ALA A 87 9.78 12.28 -5.15
C ALA A 87 10.10 13.28 -6.27
N VAL A 88 10.14 12.76 -7.51
CA VAL A 88 10.14 13.57 -8.74
C VAL A 88 8.83 13.31 -9.49
N VAL A 89 8.04 14.36 -9.68
CA VAL A 89 6.81 14.32 -10.48
C VAL A 89 7.16 14.67 -11.91
N PHE A 90 6.94 13.74 -12.84
CA PHE A 90 6.96 13.99 -14.27
C PHE A 90 5.55 14.44 -14.67
N LEU A 91 5.36 15.75 -14.77
CA LEU A 91 4.06 16.36 -15.02
C LEU A 91 3.91 16.65 -16.51
N SER A 92 3.22 15.76 -17.22
CA SER A 92 2.94 15.86 -18.65
C SER A 92 4.18 16.16 -19.51
N THR A 93 5.32 15.57 -19.15
CA THR A 93 6.54 15.57 -19.99
C THR A 93 6.26 14.84 -21.30
N THR A 94 6.98 15.15 -22.37
CA THR A 94 6.82 14.45 -23.66
C THR A 94 8.14 14.36 -24.41
N GLY A 95 8.35 13.28 -25.16
CA GLY A 95 9.55 13.06 -25.96
C GLY A 95 10.81 12.70 -25.15
N ASP A 96 11.98 12.95 -25.74
CA ASP A 96 13.29 12.72 -25.14
C ASP A 96 13.78 13.98 -24.41
N VAL A 97 13.75 13.96 -23.07
CA VAL A 97 13.88 15.15 -22.22
C VAL A 97 15.16 15.16 -21.40
N LEU A 98 15.79 13.99 -21.22
CA LEU A 98 17.02 13.78 -20.45
C LEU A 98 18.13 13.21 -21.33
N ASP A 99 19.32 13.79 -21.26
CA ASP A 99 20.50 13.18 -21.86
C ASP A 99 20.99 11.94 -21.07
N ALA A 100 21.91 11.17 -21.66
CA ALA A 100 22.44 9.95 -21.04
C ALA A 100 23.07 10.15 -19.65
N ARG A 101 23.61 11.34 -19.33
CA ARG A 101 24.15 11.65 -17.99
C ARG A 101 23.02 11.86 -16.99
N GLN A 102 21.98 12.57 -17.41
CA GLN A 102 20.78 12.85 -16.61
C GLN A 102 19.96 11.57 -16.36
N GLN A 103 19.81 10.73 -17.38
CA GLN A 103 19.22 9.38 -17.25
C GLN A 103 19.95 8.57 -16.18
N ARG A 104 21.28 8.43 -16.26
CA ARG A 104 22.09 7.72 -15.23
C ARG A 104 21.92 8.31 -13.83
N ALA A 105 21.81 9.63 -13.70
CA ALA A 105 21.57 10.28 -12.41
C ALA A 105 20.19 9.90 -11.85
N PHE A 106 19.17 9.85 -12.70
CA PHE A 106 17.82 9.46 -12.31
C PHE A 106 17.71 7.97 -11.96
N GLU A 107 18.36 7.07 -12.71
CA GLU A 107 18.40 5.65 -12.31
C GLU A 107 19.04 5.46 -10.93
N GLY A 108 20.14 6.17 -10.68
CA GLY A 108 20.81 6.14 -9.38
C GLY A 108 19.93 6.69 -8.25
N TYR A 109 19.11 7.70 -8.53
CA TYR A 109 18.14 8.25 -7.60
C TYR A 109 17.04 7.23 -7.25
N ILE A 110 16.42 6.60 -8.25
CA ILE A 110 15.40 5.56 -8.04
C ILE A 110 15.98 4.36 -7.27
N ARG A 111 17.17 3.89 -7.66
CA ARG A 111 17.85 2.76 -6.97
C ARG A 111 18.23 3.06 -5.53
N ALA A 112 18.34 4.34 -5.17
CA ALA A 112 18.61 4.79 -3.81
C ALA A 112 17.34 4.99 -2.98
N GLY A 113 16.15 4.64 -3.50
CA GLY A 113 14.87 4.79 -2.81
C GLY A 113 14.08 6.03 -3.19
N GLY A 114 14.58 6.85 -4.12
CA GLY A 114 13.84 7.99 -4.64
C GLY A 114 12.58 7.57 -5.39
N ALA A 115 11.51 8.36 -5.29
CA ALA A 115 10.24 8.04 -5.91
C ALA A 115 9.97 8.80 -7.21
N TYR A 116 9.13 8.20 -8.05
CA TYR A 116 8.60 8.74 -9.30
C TYR A 116 7.07 8.86 -9.24
N VAL A 117 6.55 9.98 -9.73
CA VAL A 117 5.12 10.22 -9.91
C VAL A 117 4.92 10.65 -11.37
N GLY A 118 4.32 9.80 -12.19
CA GLY A 118 4.00 10.11 -13.58
C GLY A 118 2.56 10.61 -13.71
N VAL A 119 2.38 11.74 -14.40
CA VAL A 119 1.05 12.31 -14.67
C VAL A 119 0.85 12.44 -16.16
N HIS A 120 -0.26 11.90 -16.66
CA HIS A 120 -0.73 11.96 -18.03
C HIS A 120 0.37 11.61 -19.05
N ALA A 121 0.90 12.62 -19.74
CA ALA A 121 1.86 12.45 -20.82
C ALA A 121 3.24 11.96 -20.37
N ALA A 122 3.47 11.78 -19.06
CA ALA A 122 4.65 11.08 -18.59
C ALA A 122 4.83 9.69 -19.23
N ALA A 123 3.78 9.02 -19.72
CA ALA A 123 3.90 7.79 -20.52
C ALA A 123 4.34 8.02 -21.98
N ASP A 124 4.27 9.25 -22.48
CA ASP A 124 4.78 9.73 -23.79
C ASP A 124 6.21 10.29 -23.68
N THR A 125 7.02 9.75 -22.77
CA THR A 125 8.37 10.25 -22.45
C THR A 125 9.40 9.12 -22.57
N GLU A 126 10.58 9.42 -23.13
CA GLU A 126 11.77 8.54 -23.12
C GLU A 126 11.56 7.12 -23.70
N TYR A 127 11.00 7.02 -24.91
CA TYR A 127 10.66 5.73 -25.55
C TYR A 127 11.83 4.77 -25.77
N ASP A 128 13.04 5.29 -25.98
CA ASP A 128 14.24 4.47 -26.25
C ASP A 128 14.99 4.08 -24.96
N TRP A 129 14.49 4.48 -23.79
CA TRP A 129 15.09 4.22 -22.49
C TRP A 129 14.30 3.18 -21.71
N ALA A 130 14.63 1.90 -21.89
CA ALA A 130 13.91 0.76 -21.30
C ALA A 130 13.75 0.84 -19.77
N PHE A 131 14.70 1.47 -19.05
CA PHE A 131 14.57 1.69 -17.62
C PHE A 131 13.33 2.55 -17.29
N TYR A 132 13.12 3.64 -18.04
CA TYR A 132 11.97 4.52 -17.87
C TYR A 132 10.66 3.84 -18.24
N GLY A 133 10.62 3.06 -19.33
CA GLY A 133 9.44 2.28 -19.67
C GLY A 133 9.00 1.32 -18.56
N GLY A 134 9.97 0.67 -17.92
CA GLY A 134 9.69 -0.16 -16.74
C GLY A 134 9.24 0.66 -15.53
N LEU A 135 9.81 1.85 -15.31
CA LEU A 135 9.45 2.75 -14.21
C LEU A 135 8.04 3.32 -14.36
N ALA A 136 7.71 3.85 -15.54
CA ALA A 136 6.38 4.35 -15.88
C ALA A 136 5.34 3.22 -15.92
N GLY A 137 5.76 1.99 -16.23
CA GLY A 137 4.92 0.79 -16.25
C GLY A 137 4.34 0.48 -17.63
N ALA A 138 4.04 1.52 -18.42
CA ALA A 138 3.67 1.38 -19.82
C ALA A 138 4.01 2.67 -20.60
N TYR A 139 4.12 2.53 -21.92
CA TYR A 139 4.33 3.65 -22.84
C TYR A 139 3.02 4.03 -23.54
N PHE A 140 2.86 5.32 -23.84
CA PHE A 140 1.76 5.83 -24.67
C PHE A 140 1.76 5.20 -26.07
N GLN A 141 0.56 4.91 -26.59
CA GLN A 141 0.33 4.44 -27.95
C GLN A 141 -0.56 5.38 -28.77
N SER A 142 -1.72 5.75 -28.25
CA SER A 142 -2.70 6.61 -28.92
C SER A 142 -3.71 7.14 -27.90
N HIS A 143 -4.55 8.07 -28.31
CA HIS A 143 -5.71 8.52 -27.52
C HIS A 143 -6.85 8.92 -28.48
N PRO A 144 -8.13 8.85 -28.05
CA PRO A 144 -9.22 9.49 -28.76
C PRO A 144 -9.28 10.99 -28.41
N ALA A 145 -10.32 11.69 -28.89
CA ALA A 145 -10.60 13.05 -28.42
C ALA A 145 -10.96 13.06 -26.93
N ILE A 146 -10.72 14.20 -26.28
CA ILE A 146 -11.20 14.49 -24.92
C ILE A 146 -12.70 14.19 -24.83
N GLN A 147 -13.11 13.34 -23.90
CA GLN A 147 -14.49 12.92 -23.74
C GLN A 147 -14.73 12.39 -22.31
N PRO A 148 -15.99 12.33 -21.85
CA PRO A 148 -16.30 11.66 -20.59
C PRO A 148 -16.03 10.15 -20.68
N ALA A 149 -15.59 9.56 -19.58
CA ALA A 149 -15.53 8.11 -19.38
C ALA A 149 -15.79 7.78 -17.89
N THR A 150 -16.19 6.53 -17.65
CA THR A 150 -16.24 5.95 -16.31
C THR A 150 -14.89 5.33 -15.98
N VAL A 151 -14.30 5.76 -14.86
CA VAL A 151 -13.14 5.12 -14.25
C VAL A 151 -13.65 4.19 -13.14
N HIS A 152 -13.36 2.89 -13.26
CA HIS A 152 -13.61 1.89 -12.22
C HIS A 152 -12.41 1.86 -11.28
N VAL A 153 -12.63 2.20 -10.01
CA VAL A 153 -11.62 2.06 -8.96
C VAL A 153 -11.57 0.59 -8.54
N GLU A 154 -10.40 -0.02 -8.66
CA GLU A 154 -10.19 -1.44 -8.38
C GLU A 154 -9.57 -1.69 -7.00
N ASP A 155 -8.72 -0.77 -6.55
CA ASP A 155 -8.12 -0.80 -5.23
C ASP A 155 -8.61 0.39 -4.43
N HIS A 156 -9.22 0.15 -3.29
CA HIS A 156 -9.69 1.20 -2.42
C HIS A 156 -8.80 1.40 -1.17
N ALA A 157 -7.76 0.60 -0.91
CA ALA A 157 -6.86 0.88 0.21
C ALA A 157 -5.83 1.96 -0.11
N HIS A 158 -5.37 2.05 -1.35
CA HIS A 158 -4.31 2.94 -1.73
C HIS A 158 -4.72 4.41 -1.51
N PRO A 159 -3.89 5.27 -0.89
CA PRO A 159 -4.25 6.66 -0.59
C PRO A 159 -4.70 7.48 -1.81
N ALA A 160 -4.21 7.13 -3.00
CA ALA A 160 -4.63 7.74 -4.27
C ALA A 160 -6.09 7.43 -4.66
N THR A 161 -6.69 6.36 -4.16
CA THR A 161 -8.01 5.90 -4.62
C THR A 161 -8.99 5.69 -3.47
N SER A 162 -8.52 5.73 -2.23
CA SER A 162 -9.33 5.41 -1.05
C SER A 162 -10.49 6.35 -0.76
N GLY A 163 -10.40 7.60 -1.24
CA GLY A 163 -11.44 8.63 -1.15
C GLY A 163 -12.26 8.81 -2.43
N LEU A 164 -12.06 7.95 -3.45
CA LEU A 164 -12.80 8.01 -4.71
C LEU A 164 -14.02 7.08 -4.67
N GLU A 165 -15.06 7.46 -5.40
CA GLU A 165 -16.20 6.59 -5.67
C GLU A 165 -15.76 5.38 -6.52
N ARG A 166 -16.45 4.24 -6.36
CA ARG A 166 -16.18 3.01 -7.12
C ARG A 166 -16.28 3.23 -8.63
N ALA A 167 -17.27 4.00 -9.07
CA ALA A 167 -17.42 4.44 -10.46
C ALA A 167 -17.25 5.95 -10.53
N TRP A 168 -16.06 6.39 -10.93
CA TRP A 168 -15.71 7.80 -11.02
C TRP A 168 -15.88 8.31 -12.44
N ASN A 169 -16.96 9.04 -12.69
CA ASN A 169 -17.27 9.64 -13.98
C ASN A 169 -16.54 10.97 -14.14
N ARG A 170 -15.73 11.11 -15.19
CA ARG A 170 -14.99 12.35 -15.44
C ARG A 170 -14.61 12.51 -16.91
N THR A 171 -14.16 13.71 -17.28
CA THR A 171 -13.76 14.07 -18.66
C THR A 171 -12.28 14.38 -18.73
N ASP A 172 -11.56 13.66 -19.60
CA ASP A 172 -10.13 13.83 -19.82
C ASP A 172 -9.74 13.28 -21.22
N GLU A 173 -8.46 13.29 -21.56
CA GLU A 173 -7.92 12.56 -22.72
C GLU A 173 -7.40 11.18 -22.30
N TRP A 174 -8.02 10.12 -22.84
CA TRP A 174 -7.79 8.74 -22.37
C TRP A 174 -6.71 8.01 -23.18
N TYR A 175 -5.55 7.79 -22.55
CA TYR A 175 -4.42 7.13 -23.21
C TYR A 175 -4.64 5.63 -23.36
N ASN A 176 -4.44 5.12 -24.57
CA ASN A 176 -4.12 3.74 -24.84
C ASN A 176 -2.60 3.51 -24.67
N TYR A 177 -2.23 2.33 -24.21
CA TYR A 177 -0.86 1.98 -23.87
C TYR A 177 -0.32 0.87 -24.77
N ARG A 178 0.99 0.90 -25.07
CA ARG A 178 1.67 -0.12 -25.89
C ARG A 178 1.68 -1.51 -25.23
N SER A 179 1.47 -1.55 -23.93
CA SER A 179 1.41 -2.77 -23.11
C SER A 179 0.50 -2.55 -21.92
N ASN A 180 -0.14 -3.62 -21.46
CA ASN A 180 -0.92 -3.60 -20.23
C ASN A 180 0.03 -3.76 -19.01
N PRO A 181 -0.01 -2.84 -18.02
CA PRO A 181 0.89 -2.87 -16.86
C PRO A 181 0.51 -3.92 -15.79
N ARG A 182 -0.69 -4.51 -15.84
CA ARG A 182 -1.28 -5.33 -14.75
C ARG A 182 -0.44 -6.52 -14.31
N GLU A 183 0.36 -7.11 -15.20
CA GLU A 183 1.24 -8.23 -14.83
C GLU A 183 2.44 -7.80 -13.97
N ARG A 184 2.78 -6.50 -13.97
CA ARG A 184 4.02 -5.96 -13.39
C ARG A 184 3.80 -4.87 -12.35
N ALA A 185 2.66 -4.20 -12.41
CA ALA A 185 2.25 -3.16 -11.46
C ALA A 185 0.94 -3.54 -10.80
N HIS A 186 0.67 -2.91 -9.65
CA HIS A 186 -0.62 -2.97 -8.99
C HIS A 186 -1.56 -1.93 -9.62
N VAL A 187 -2.62 -2.40 -10.27
CA VAL A 187 -3.62 -1.52 -10.90
C VAL A 187 -4.54 -0.97 -9.82
N LEU A 188 -4.69 0.35 -9.80
CA LEU A 188 -5.53 1.07 -8.84
C LEU A 188 -6.89 1.41 -9.44
N ALA A 189 -6.91 1.72 -10.74
CA ALA A 189 -8.13 2.03 -11.47
C ALA A 189 -7.98 1.73 -12.96
N SER A 190 -9.12 1.43 -13.60
CA SER A 190 -9.21 1.15 -15.04
C SER A 190 -10.36 1.92 -15.69
N LEU A 191 -10.24 2.18 -16.99
CA LEU A 191 -11.30 2.76 -17.79
C LEU A 191 -12.33 1.70 -18.20
N ASP A 192 -13.60 2.09 -18.15
CA ASP A 192 -14.68 1.34 -18.76
C ASP A 192 -14.75 1.63 -20.26
N GLU A 193 -14.18 0.77 -21.10
CA GLU A 193 -14.21 0.93 -22.56
C GLU A 193 -15.63 0.92 -23.16
N SER A 194 -16.67 0.53 -22.41
CA SER A 194 -18.07 0.66 -22.87
C SER A 194 -18.67 2.06 -22.66
N SER A 195 -18.03 2.88 -21.82
CA SER A 195 -18.50 4.22 -21.46
C SER A 195 -18.04 5.33 -22.40
N TYR A 196 -17.06 5.05 -23.27
CA TYR A 196 -16.46 6.01 -24.19
C TYR A 196 -16.01 5.33 -25.50
N THR A 197 -15.48 6.10 -26.45
CA THR A 197 -15.03 5.57 -27.76
C THR A 197 -13.53 5.73 -27.97
N GLY A 198 -12.91 4.74 -28.64
CA GLY A 198 -11.50 4.76 -29.02
C GLY A 198 -10.53 4.10 -28.04
N GLY A 199 -11.03 3.40 -27.03
CA GLY A 199 -10.25 2.41 -26.27
C GLY A 199 -9.77 1.26 -27.18
N THR A 200 -8.53 0.83 -26.98
CA THR A 200 -7.89 -0.24 -27.76
C THR A 200 -7.19 -1.28 -26.88
N MET A 201 -7.45 -1.24 -25.57
CA MET A 201 -6.82 -2.11 -24.57
C MET A 201 -7.58 -3.43 -24.35
N GLN A 202 -8.63 -3.68 -25.15
CA GLN A 202 -9.36 -4.95 -25.22
C GLN A 202 -10.12 -5.26 -23.91
N GLY A 203 -10.75 -4.24 -23.32
CA GLY A 203 -11.56 -4.33 -22.12
C GLY A 203 -10.81 -4.26 -20.80
N ASP A 204 -9.51 -4.59 -20.75
CA ASP A 204 -8.66 -4.36 -19.59
C ASP A 204 -7.79 -3.13 -19.82
N HIS A 205 -8.29 -1.97 -19.38
CA HIS A 205 -7.67 -0.66 -19.63
C HIS A 205 -7.22 0.04 -18.33
N PRO A 206 -6.12 -0.40 -17.69
CA PRO A 206 -5.56 0.31 -16.54
C PRO A 206 -5.25 1.77 -16.87
N ILE A 207 -5.64 2.68 -15.96
CA ILE A 207 -5.41 4.12 -16.12
C ILE A 207 -4.68 4.73 -14.92
N ALA A 208 -4.63 4.03 -13.79
CA ALA A 208 -3.77 4.39 -12.66
C ALA A 208 -3.17 3.13 -12.04
N TRP A 209 -1.89 3.18 -11.67
CA TRP A 209 -1.19 2.05 -11.07
C TRP A 209 -0.02 2.51 -10.19
N CYS A 210 0.42 1.61 -9.31
CA CYS A 210 1.62 1.78 -8.51
C CYS A 210 2.51 0.54 -8.54
N GLN A 211 3.80 0.72 -8.29
CA GLN A 211 4.76 -0.37 -8.16
C GLN A 211 5.99 0.04 -7.36
N ASN A 212 6.63 -0.93 -6.72
CA ASN A 212 8.02 -0.80 -6.29
C ASN A 212 8.93 -1.20 -7.47
N TYR A 213 9.80 -0.29 -7.91
CA TYR A 213 10.64 -0.48 -9.10
C TYR A 213 12.11 -0.21 -8.81
N GLN A 214 12.93 -1.26 -8.89
CA GLN A 214 14.39 -1.23 -8.68
C GLN A 214 14.85 -0.49 -7.41
N GLY A 215 14.06 -0.51 -6.33
CA GLY A 215 14.39 0.11 -5.05
C GLY A 215 13.59 1.37 -4.73
N GLY A 216 12.98 2.02 -5.72
CA GLY A 216 12.14 3.21 -5.55
C GLY A 216 10.64 2.91 -5.67
N ARG A 217 9.81 3.89 -5.29
CA ARG A 217 8.36 3.88 -5.48
C ARG A 217 8.00 4.53 -6.83
N SER A 218 7.04 3.95 -7.55
CA SER A 218 6.50 4.50 -8.79
C SER A 218 4.99 4.53 -8.71
N PHE A 219 4.41 5.72 -8.86
CA PHE A 219 2.97 5.92 -9.04
C PHE A 219 2.74 6.57 -10.41
N TYR A 220 1.70 6.15 -11.10
CA TYR A 220 1.29 6.72 -12.36
C TYR A 220 -0.23 6.91 -12.44
N THR A 221 -0.65 8.03 -13.01
CA THR A 221 -2.04 8.27 -13.43
C THR A 221 -2.07 8.80 -14.85
N GLY A 222 -2.94 8.22 -15.69
CA GLY A 222 -3.15 8.64 -17.06
C GLY A 222 -4.05 9.87 -17.20
N GLY A 223 -4.70 10.32 -16.13
CA GLY A 223 -5.45 11.58 -16.11
C GLY A 223 -4.55 12.81 -15.97
N GLY A 224 -5.10 13.98 -16.25
CA GLY A 224 -4.42 15.28 -16.11
C GLY A 224 -4.11 15.98 -17.43
N HIS A 225 -4.77 15.61 -18.54
CA HIS A 225 -4.65 16.36 -19.80
C HIS A 225 -5.29 17.74 -19.66
N THR A 226 -6.51 17.78 -19.12
CA THR A 226 -7.35 18.97 -19.07
C THR A 226 -6.95 19.90 -17.93
N LYS A 227 -7.18 21.21 -18.10
CA LYS A 227 -6.97 22.20 -17.01
C LYS A 227 -7.95 21.96 -15.87
N GLU A 228 -9.15 21.56 -16.23
CA GLU A 228 -10.29 21.29 -15.36
C GLU A 228 -9.98 20.17 -14.37
N SER A 229 -9.20 19.16 -14.77
CA SER A 229 -8.74 18.10 -13.86
C SER A 229 -8.08 18.66 -12.61
N TYR A 230 -7.25 19.69 -12.73
CA TYR A 230 -6.51 20.26 -11.61
C TYR A 230 -7.37 21.14 -10.68
N ALA A 231 -8.62 21.45 -11.07
CA ALA A 231 -9.64 22.05 -10.23
C ALA A 231 -10.60 21.01 -9.63
N GLU A 232 -10.67 19.81 -10.18
CA GLU A 232 -11.58 18.74 -9.75
C GLU A 232 -11.15 18.17 -8.38
N PRO A 233 -12.01 18.21 -7.34
CA PRO A 233 -11.66 17.74 -5.99
C PRO A 233 -11.22 16.26 -5.95
N ALA A 234 -11.90 15.38 -6.69
CA ALA A 234 -11.58 13.96 -6.73
C ALA A 234 -10.20 13.71 -7.35
N PHE A 235 -9.88 14.33 -8.49
CA PHE A 235 -8.56 14.20 -9.11
C PHE A 235 -7.43 14.79 -8.25
N ARG A 236 -7.69 15.90 -7.57
CA ARG A 236 -6.72 16.49 -6.64
C ARG A 236 -6.45 15.56 -5.44
N THR A 237 -7.49 14.91 -4.93
CA THR A 237 -7.35 13.88 -3.87
C THR A 237 -6.54 12.69 -4.38
N HIS A 238 -6.80 12.24 -5.61
CA HIS A 238 -6.06 11.17 -6.26
C HIS A 238 -4.57 11.48 -6.41
N LEU A 239 -4.26 12.68 -6.91
CA LEU A 239 -2.89 13.14 -7.08
C LEU A 239 -2.17 13.30 -5.73
N LEU A 240 -2.83 13.89 -4.72
CA LEU A 240 -2.26 14.02 -3.38
C LEU A 240 -1.95 12.66 -2.77
N GLY A 241 -2.89 11.72 -2.83
CA GLY A 241 -2.70 10.37 -2.30
C GLY A 241 -1.56 9.61 -2.99
N GLY A 242 -1.45 9.73 -4.32
CA GLY A 242 -0.32 9.18 -5.08
C GLY A 242 1.03 9.77 -4.66
N ILE A 243 1.08 11.09 -4.43
CA ILE A 243 2.29 11.77 -3.95
C ILE A 243 2.62 11.37 -2.51
N ARG A 244 1.65 11.36 -1.59
CA ARG A 244 1.83 10.95 -0.18
C ARG A 244 2.40 9.54 -0.08
N TRP A 245 1.87 8.61 -0.87
CA TRP A 245 2.44 7.27 -0.95
C TRP A 245 3.86 7.28 -1.53
N ALA A 246 4.11 8.02 -2.60
CA ALA A 246 5.44 8.10 -3.21
C ALA A 246 6.51 8.63 -2.24
N ILE A 247 6.21 9.64 -1.42
CA ILE A 247 7.15 10.24 -0.46
C ILE A 247 7.23 9.51 0.89
N GLY A 248 6.48 8.42 1.08
CA GLY A 248 6.51 7.63 2.32
C GLY A 248 5.70 8.21 3.48
N GLU A 249 4.70 9.05 3.20
CA GLU A 249 3.75 9.56 4.21
C GLU A 249 2.50 8.70 4.37
N ALA A 250 2.33 7.71 3.51
CA ALA A 250 1.30 6.70 3.61
C ALA A 250 1.79 5.40 2.95
N GLU A 251 1.30 4.27 3.45
CA GLU A 251 1.68 2.94 3.03
C GLU A 251 0.55 2.26 2.26
N ALA A 252 0.90 1.44 1.28
CA ALA A 252 -0.05 0.66 0.48
C ALA A 252 0.67 -0.54 -0.16
N ASP A 253 -0.06 -1.63 -0.39
CA ASP A 253 0.46 -2.79 -1.11
C ASP A 253 0.48 -2.53 -2.62
N CYS A 254 1.64 -2.19 -3.17
CA CYS A 254 1.83 -2.00 -4.61
C CYS A 254 2.49 -3.20 -5.30
N ARG A 255 2.32 -4.41 -4.75
CA ARG A 255 2.72 -5.65 -5.45
C ARG A 255 1.63 -6.03 -6.47
N PRO A 256 2.00 -6.51 -7.67
CA PRO A 256 1.01 -6.91 -8.68
C PRO A 256 0.03 -7.94 -8.13
N GLU A 257 -1.24 -7.73 -8.43
CA GLU A 257 -2.33 -8.55 -7.91
C GLU A 257 -3.06 -9.28 -9.04
N THR A 258 -3.03 -10.62 -9.00
CA THR A 258 -3.68 -11.47 -10.00
C THR A 258 -4.30 -12.72 -9.36
N GLY A 259 -5.46 -13.13 -9.87
CA GLY A 259 -6.13 -14.38 -9.49
C GLY A 259 -6.90 -14.34 -8.17
N TYR A 260 -7.21 -13.15 -7.66
CA TYR A 260 -8.15 -13.00 -6.55
C TYR A 260 -9.58 -12.95 -7.09
N ARG A 261 -10.51 -13.59 -6.38
CA ARG A 261 -11.95 -13.43 -6.57
C ARG A 261 -12.56 -12.75 -5.35
N PRO A 262 -13.59 -11.90 -5.52
CA PRO A 262 -14.26 -11.29 -4.37
C PRO A 262 -15.00 -12.34 -3.54
N LEU A 263 -14.98 -12.17 -2.23
CA LEU A 263 -15.93 -12.76 -1.27
C LEU A 263 -16.93 -11.71 -0.79
N PHE A 264 -16.50 -10.45 -0.71
CA PHE A 264 -17.35 -9.29 -0.49
C PHE A 264 -16.82 -8.15 -1.37
N ASP A 265 -17.65 -7.62 -2.26
CA ASP A 265 -17.29 -6.62 -3.27
C ASP A 265 -17.92 -5.25 -3.02
N GLY A 266 -18.42 -5.01 -1.80
CA GLY A 266 -19.11 -3.77 -1.46
C GLY A 266 -20.60 -3.77 -1.79
N THR A 267 -21.14 -4.81 -2.42
CA THR A 267 -22.57 -4.88 -2.74
C THR A 267 -23.36 -5.69 -1.70
N PRO A 268 -24.66 -5.38 -1.48
CA PRO A 268 -25.53 -6.21 -0.64
C PRO A 268 -25.60 -7.67 -1.09
N ALA A 269 -25.59 -7.92 -2.41
CA ALA A 269 -25.66 -9.27 -2.96
C ALA A 269 -24.46 -10.13 -2.55
N SER A 270 -23.26 -9.53 -2.45
CA SER A 270 -22.06 -10.26 -1.99
C SER A 270 -22.11 -10.65 -0.51
N LEU A 271 -23.07 -10.15 0.28
CA LEU A 271 -23.29 -10.55 1.67
C LEU A 271 -24.20 -11.77 1.84
N ASP A 272 -24.87 -12.24 0.79
CA ASP A 272 -25.81 -13.36 0.88
C ASP A 272 -25.13 -14.68 1.34
N ASP A 273 -23.83 -14.80 1.07
CA ASP A 273 -22.97 -15.92 1.47
C ASP A 273 -22.40 -15.79 2.90
N TRP A 274 -22.66 -14.68 3.60
CA TRP A 274 -22.12 -14.39 4.92
C TRP A 274 -23.14 -14.62 6.03
N ARG A 275 -22.67 -14.97 7.22
CA ARG A 275 -23.51 -15.19 8.41
C ARG A 275 -22.98 -14.39 9.59
N GLN A 276 -23.89 -13.76 10.32
CA GLN A 276 -23.60 -13.04 11.55
C GLN A 276 -23.87 -13.94 12.75
N ALA A 277 -22.86 -14.13 13.59
CA ALA A 277 -22.97 -14.73 14.91
C ALA A 277 -22.86 -13.65 16.00
N GLY A 278 -23.59 -13.81 17.10
CA GLY A 278 -23.55 -12.91 18.25
C GLY A 278 -24.37 -11.62 18.11
N PRO A 279 -24.43 -10.80 19.19
CA PRO A 279 -25.17 -9.54 19.23
C PRO A 279 -24.52 -8.38 18.43
N GLY A 280 -23.29 -8.53 17.95
CA GLY A 280 -22.65 -7.57 17.05
C GLY A 280 -23.22 -7.60 15.63
N SER A 281 -22.96 -6.54 14.87
CA SER A 281 -23.39 -6.43 13.49
C SER A 281 -22.45 -5.56 12.65
N PHE A 282 -22.63 -5.61 11.34
CA PHE A 282 -21.96 -4.74 10.38
C PHE A 282 -23.00 -3.98 9.56
N THR A 283 -22.81 -2.67 9.44
CA THR A 283 -23.64 -1.81 8.57
C THR A 283 -22.92 -1.59 7.26
N LEU A 284 -23.59 -1.91 6.14
CA LEU A 284 -23.11 -1.61 4.80
C LEU A 284 -23.48 -0.17 4.42
N SER A 285 -22.47 0.63 4.06
CA SER A 285 -22.63 2.00 3.58
C SER A 285 -22.69 2.06 2.05
N ASP A 286 -23.17 3.18 1.49
CA ASP A 286 -23.34 3.37 0.05
C ASP A 286 -22.01 3.29 -0.74
N ASP A 287 -20.89 3.54 -0.08
CA ASP A 287 -19.53 3.42 -0.66
C ASP A 287 -19.01 1.96 -0.67
N GLY A 288 -19.81 1.00 -0.23
CA GLY A 288 -19.46 -0.41 -0.13
C GLY A 288 -18.67 -0.78 1.13
N THR A 289 -18.56 0.12 2.11
CA THR A 289 -17.86 -0.13 3.37
C THR A 289 -18.76 -0.82 4.39
N LEU A 290 -18.30 -1.92 4.98
CA LEU A 290 -18.90 -2.52 6.18
C LEU A 290 -18.29 -1.87 7.42
N THR A 291 -19.11 -1.43 8.38
CA THR A 291 -18.60 -0.91 9.67
C THR A 291 -19.24 -1.63 10.84
N SER A 292 -18.39 -2.08 11.77
CA SER A 292 -18.79 -2.84 12.96
C SER A 292 -19.60 -1.98 13.95
N SER A 293 -20.54 -2.60 14.66
CA SER A 293 -21.30 -1.95 15.74
C SER A 293 -21.95 -2.99 16.68
N GLY A 294 -22.29 -2.57 17.90
CA GLY A 294 -22.99 -3.43 18.87
C GLY A 294 -22.05 -4.31 19.69
N GLY A 295 -22.51 -5.45 20.20
CA GLY A 295 -21.70 -6.32 21.09
C GLY A 295 -20.77 -7.28 20.35
N MET A 296 -20.09 -8.18 21.06
CA MET A 296 -19.25 -9.21 20.44
C MET A 296 -19.98 -9.92 19.28
N GLY A 297 -19.33 -10.00 18.12
CA GLY A 297 -19.91 -10.59 16.93
C GLY A 297 -18.87 -11.09 15.93
N MET A 298 -19.30 -12.00 15.06
CA MET A 298 -18.47 -12.56 14.00
C MET A 298 -19.28 -12.61 12.70
N LEU A 299 -18.86 -11.85 11.69
CA LEU A 299 -19.38 -11.98 10.33
C LEU A 299 -18.46 -12.92 9.55
N TRP A 300 -18.94 -14.11 9.22
CA TRP A 300 -18.12 -15.17 8.63
C TRP A 300 -18.69 -15.68 7.31
N TYR A 301 -17.79 -16.09 6.42
CA TYR A 301 -18.16 -16.61 5.10
C TYR A 301 -18.66 -18.04 5.24
N ALA A 302 -19.96 -18.27 4.99
CA ALA A 302 -20.63 -19.52 5.35
C ALA A 302 -20.71 -20.54 4.23
N THR A 303 -20.57 -20.11 2.97
CA THR A 303 -20.76 -20.97 1.80
C THR A 303 -19.67 -22.03 1.67
N SER A 304 -18.44 -21.78 2.13
CA SER A 304 -17.36 -22.77 2.13
C SER A 304 -16.28 -22.49 3.17
N GLY A 305 -15.63 -23.56 3.62
CA GLY A 305 -14.32 -23.48 4.28
C GLY A 305 -13.18 -23.37 3.26
N PHE A 306 -12.00 -23.04 3.74
CA PHE A 306 -10.77 -22.90 2.95
C PHE A 306 -9.61 -23.65 3.60
N SER A 307 -8.64 -24.07 2.78
CA SER A 307 -7.49 -24.88 3.21
C SER A 307 -6.14 -24.24 2.92
N SER A 308 -5.88 -23.89 1.65
CA SER A 308 -4.64 -23.25 1.21
C SER A 308 -5.01 -22.04 0.36
N TYR A 309 -4.74 -20.84 0.89
CA TYR A 309 -5.23 -19.61 0.29
C TYR A 309 -4.40 -18.38 0.69
N SER A 310 -4.55 -17.31 -0.08
CA SER A 310 -4.23 -15.94 0.32
C SER A 310 -5.54 -15.15 0.38
N LEU A 311 -5.87 -14.63 1.56
CA LEU A 311 -7.00 -13.74 1.82
C LEU A 311 -6.46 -12.31 1.86
N LYS A 312 -7.07 -11.41 1.10
CA LYS A 312 -6.83 -9.97 1.22
C LYS A 312 -8.11 -9.26 1.64
N LEU A 313 -7.97 -8.22 2.44
CA LEU A 313 -9.05 -7.32 2.80
C LEU A 313 -8.47 -5.99 3.26
N ASP A 314 -9.28 -4.95 3.09
CA ASP A 314 -8.96 -3.62 3.54
C ASP A 314 -9.72 -3.31 4.83
N TRP A 315 -9.05 -2.66 5.77
CA TRP A 315 -9.61 -2.31 7.06
C TRP A 315 -9.18 -0.90 7.50
N LYS A 316 -9.98 -0.29 8.38
CA LYS A 316 -9.72 1.03 8.95
C LYS A 316 -10.33 1.13 10.34
N MET A 317 -9.53 1.57 11.33
CA MET A 317 -10.08 2.04 12.60
C MET A 317 -10.82 3.35 12.36
N ALA A 318 -12.12 3.35 12.60
CA ALA A 318 -13.05 4.36 12.12
C ALA A 318 -13.60 5.25 13.24
N SER A 319 -13.31 4.97 14.52
CA SER A 319 -13.65 5.89 15.60
C SER A 319 -12.71 7.10 15.61
N ASP A 320 -13.22 8.21 16.16
CA ASP A 320 -12.41 9.41 16.43
C ASP A 320 -11.35 9.16 17.52
N SER A 321 -11.50 8.09 18.31
CA SER A 321 -10.55 7.73 19.37
C SER A 321 -9.26 7.14 18.80
N GLY A 322 -9.37 6.44 17.67
CA GLY A 322 -8.28 5.69 17.07
C GLY A 322 -7.78 4.50 17.88
N ASP A 323 -8.54 4.08 18.90
CA ASP A 323 -8.23 2.98 19.83
C ASP A 323 -9.33 1.91 19.76
N ASP A 324 -9.65 1.48 18.53
CA ASP A 324 -10.65 0.45 18.26
C ASP A 324 -10.01 -0.95 18.29
N ASN A 325 -10.77 -1.93 18.77
CA ASN A 325 -10.39 -3.35 18.75
C ASN A 325 -11.25 -4.16 17.76
N SER A 326 -10.59 -4.97 16.95
CA SER A 326 -11.23 -5.97 16.08
C SER A 326 -10.18 -7.03 15.67
N GLY A 327 -10.56 -7.92 14.77
CA GLY A 327 -9.67 -8.92 14.21
C GLY A 327 -10.24 -9.62 12.98
N VAL A 328 -9.34 -10.22 12.22
CA VAL A 328 -9.69 -11.16 11.15
C VAL A 328 -9.43 -12.57 11.65
N PHE A 329 -10.43 -13.43 11.56
CA PHE A 329 -10.36 -14.81 12.04
C PHE A 329 -10.19 -15.79 10.90
N VAL A 330 -9.40 -16.84 11.14
CA VAL A 330 -9.17 -17.95 10.21
C VAL A 330 -9.15 -19.30 10.92
N GLY A 331 -9.54 -20.36 10.21
CA GLY A 331 -9.39 -21.75 10.66
C GLY A 331 -10.30 -22.16 11.80
N PHE A 332 -11.56 -21.68 11.80
CA PHE A 332 -12.55 -22.06 12.81
C PHE A 332 -13.75 -22.80 12.17
N PRO A 333 -14.46 -23.66 12.94
CA PRO A 333 -15.64 -24.35 12.44
C PRO A 333 -16.85 -23.40 12.35
N ALA A 334 -17.76 -23.70 11.42
CA ALA A 334 -19.06 -23.03 11.31
C ALA A 334 -19.81 -23.02 12.66
N SER A 335 -20.31 -21.86 13.07
CA SER A 335 -21.04 -21.71 14.32
C SER A 335 -21.87 -20.42 14.35
N ASP A 336 -22.98 -20.45 15.08
CA ASP A 336 -23.77 -19.27 15.43
C ASP A 336 -23.32 -18.64 16.77
N ASP A 337 -22.37 -19.27 17.47
CA ASP A 337 -21.71 -18.72 18.65
C ASP A 337 -20.48 -17.89 18.24
N PRO A 338 -20.45 -16.57 18.48
CA PRO A 338 -19.32 -15.72 18.10
C PRO A 338 -18.02 -16.12 18.81
N TRP A 339 -18.09 -16.80 19.96
CA TRP A 339 -16.92 -17.27 20.69
C TRP A 339 -16.30 -18.54 20.08
N SER A 340 -17.01 -19.23 19.17
CA SER A 340 -16.45 -20.40 18.49
C SER A 340 -15.20 -20.04 17.69
N ALA A 341 -15.19 -18.92 16.97
CA ALA A 341 -14.04 -18.45 16.23
C ALA A 341 -12.85 -18.13 17.16
N VAL A 342 -13.13 -17.49 18.31
CA VAL A 342 -12.14 -17.15 19.34
C VAL A 342 -11.52 -18.41 19.98
N ASN A 343 -12.37 -19.40 20.25
CA ASN A 343 -11.97 -20.62 20.96
C ASN A 343 -11.30 -21.66 20.07
N ASN A 344 -11.57 -21.65 18.76
CA ASN A 344 -11.15 -22.71 17.85
C ASN A 344 -10.30 -22.23 16.66
N GLY A 345 -10.26 -20.92 16.37
CA GLY A 345 -9.49 -20.36 15.27
C GLY A 345 -8.32 -19.50 15.73
N TYR A 346 -7.82 -18.69 14.80
CA TYR A 346 -6.77 -17.70 15.02
C TYR A 346 -7.22 -16.31 14.60
N GLU A 347 -7.01 -15.36 15.49
CA GLU A 347 -7.24 -13.93 15.26
C GLU A 347 -5.96 -13.26 14.78
N ILE A 348 -6.07 -12.53 13.68
CA ILE A 348 -5.09 -11.54 13.25
C ILE A 348 -5.61 -10.19 13.74
N GLN A 349 -4.97 -9.66 14.77
CA GLN A 349 -5.47 -8.53 15.54
C GLN A 349 -5.51 -7.24 14.74
N ILE A 350 -6.50 -6.39 15.00
CA ILE A 350 -6.56 -4.96 14.68
C ILE A 350 -6.77 -4.23 16.01
N ASP A 351 -5.72 -3.60 16.50
CA ASP A 351 -5.74 -2.95 17.82
C ASP A 351 -4.55 -1.99 17.97
N ALA A 352 -4.79 -0.82 18.55
CA ALA A 352 -3.78 0.18 18.87
C ALA A 352 -2.98 -0.13 20.16
N THR A 353 -3.32 -1.19 20.91
CA THR A 353 -2.66 -1.53 22.18
C THR A 353 -1.14 -1.77 22.05
N ASP A 354 -0.43 -1.54 23.15
CA ASP A 354 1.03 -1.71 23.27
C ASP A 354 1.47 -3.15 23.62
N ALA A 355 0.54 -4.07 23.91
CA ALA A 355 0.88 -5.45 24.25
C ALA A 355 1.35 -6.19 22.99
N ALA A 356 2.63 -6.57 22.96
CA ALA A 356 3.28 -7.08 21.76
C ALA A 356 2.57 -8.29 21.11
N ASP A 357 1.93 -9.15 21.91
CA ASP A 357 1.19 -10.35 21.47
C ASP A 357 -0.31 -10.11 21.22
N ARG A 358 -0.79 -8.87 21.34
CA ARG A 358 -2.21 -8.48 21.21
C ARG A 358 -2.40 -7.15 20.46
N THR A 359 -1.40 -6.76 19.69
CA THR A 359 -1.42 -5.54 18.89
C THR A 359 -1.64 -5.87 17.42
N THR A 360 -1.98 -4.86 16.61
CA THR A 360 -2.19 -5.00 15.16
C THR A 360 -1.17 -5.93 14.49
N GLY A 361 -1.67 -6.99 13.86
CA GLY A 361 -0.90 -7.98 13.11
C GLY A 361 -0.33 -9.14 13.92
N ALA A 362 -0.51 -9.15 15.24
CA ALA A 362 -0.24 -10.32 16.07
C ALA A 362 -1.23 -11.45 15.73
N VAL A 363 -0.77 -12.69 15.86
CA VAL A 363 -1.66 -13.84 16.02
C VAL A 363 -2.02 -13.87 17.50
N TYR A 364 -3.23 -13.40 17.82
CA TYR A 364 -3.59 -12.96 19.18
C TYR A 364 -3.28 -14.00 20.26
N GLY A 365 -2.39 -13.65 21.20
CA GLY A 365 -1.99 -14.53 22.30
C GLY A 365 -1.07 -15.71 21.92
N PHE A 366 -0.73 -15.87 20.64
CA PHE A 366 0.14 -16.95 20.15
C PHE A 366 1.49 -16.44 19.62
N LYS A 367 1.48 -15.35 18.84
CA LYS A 367 2.70 -14.80 18.25
C LYS A 367 2.60 -13.31 17.95
N SER A 368 3.48 -12.55 18.58
CA SER A 368 3.71 -11.13 18.28
C SER A 368 4.13 -10.90 16.83
N ALA A 369 3.69 -9.77 16.26
CA ALA A 369 4.21 -9.28 14.99
C ALA A 369 5.66 -8.78 15.13
N ASP A 370 6.39 -8.70 14.01
CA ASP A 370 7.62 -7.92 13.92
C ASP A 370 7.27 -6.43 14.05
N LEU A 371 7.30 -5.92 15.29
CA LEU A 371 6.85 -4.56 15.63
C LEU A 371 7.55 -3.49 14.78
N ARG A 372 8.85 -3.66 14.49
CA ARG A 372 9.59 -2.70 13.66
C ARG A 372 9.06 -2.65 12.22
N LYS A 373 8.66 -3.80 11.66
CA LYS A 373 8.05 -3.84 10.33
C LYS A 373 6.62 -3.33 10.36
N ARG A 374 5.86 -3.68 11.40
CA ARG A 374 4.50 -3.22 11.63
C ARG A 374 4.45 -1.70 11.72
N ASP A 375 5.25 -1.09 12.57
CA ASP A 375 5.26 0.37 12.79
C ASP A 375 5.63 1.14 11.51
N ARG A 376 6.44 0.55 10.62
CA ARG A 376 6.78 1.14 9.32
C ARG A 376 5.70 0.95 8.25
N ALA A 377 4.84 -0.05 8.40
CA ALA A 377 3.86 -0.43 7.40
C ALA A 377 2.45 0.02 7.76
N LEU A 378 2.16 0.25 9.04
CA LEU A 378 0.84 0.60 9.55
C LEU A 378 0.53 2.08 9.29
N ASN A 379 -0.55 2.34 8.56
CA ASN A 379 -1.14 3.67 8.49
C ASN A 379 -1.89 3.98 9.80
N PRO A 380 -1.91 5.25 10.24
CA PRO A 380 -2.56 5.66 11.48
C PRO A 380 -4.08 5.43 11.43
N PRO A 381 -4.78 5.48 12.60
CA PRO A 381 -6.23 5.46 12.64
C PRO A 381 -6.87 6.50 11.71
N GLY A 382 -8.02 6.16 11.12
CA GLY A 382 -8.66 6.96 10.09
C GLY A 382 -8.12 6.75 8.67
N GLU A 383 -6.99 6.06 8.50
CA GLU A 383 -6.46 5.66 7.20
C GLU A 383 -6.64 4.17 6.93
N TRP A 384 -6.75 3.81 5.65
CA TRP A 384 -6.95 2.43 5.23
C TRP A 384 -5.66 1.63 5.28
N ASN A 385 -5.79 0.36 5.65
CA ASN A 385 -4.73 -0.61 5.67
C ASN A 385 -5.21 -1.89 4.98
N THR A 386 -4.32 -2.59 4.30
CA THR A 386 -4.58 -3.90 3.69
C THR A 386 -3.88 -4.98 4.48
N TYR A 387 -4.63 -6.01 4.86
CA TYR A 387 -4.02 -7.29 5.23
C TYR A 387 -3.96 -8.24 4.04
N GLU A 388 -2.83 -8.92 3.90
CA GLU A 388 -2.75 -10.20 3.20
C GLU A 388 -2.48 -11.29 4.24
N ILE A 389 -3.38 -12.26 4.33
CA ILE A 389 -3.31 -13.40 5.25
C ILE A 389 -3.18 -14.65 4.41
N ARG A 390 -2.03 -15.32 4.51
CA ARG A 390 -1.74 -16.54 3.74
C ARG A 390 -1.69 -17.76 4.65
N VAL A 391 -2.55 -18.73 4.37
CA VAL A 391 -2.62 -20.03 5.03
C VAL A 391 -2.16 -21.11 4.04
N GLU A 392 -1.18 -21.91 4.44
CA GLU A 392 -0.72 -23.08 3.68
C GLU A 392 -0.41 -24.22 4.67
N GLY A 393 -1.33 -25.18 4.79
CA GLY A 393 -1.28 -26.17 5.86
C GLY A 393 -1.45 -25.48 7.21
N GLU A 394 -0.59 -25.80 8.19
CA GLU A 394 -0.61 -25.18 9.52
C GLU A 394 0.16 -23.84 9.60
N ARG A 395 0.68 -23.32 8.48
CA ARG A 395 1.45 -22.08 8.46
C ARG A 395 0.58 -20.90 8.07
N LEU A 396 0.56 -19.88 8.93
CA LEU A 396 -0.13 -18.61 8.78
C LEU A 396 0.89 -17.46 8.67
N ARG A 397 0.84 -16.69 7.59
CA ARG A 397 1.66 -15.48 7.43
C ARG A 397 0.80 -14.26 7.20
N VAL A 398 1.24 -13.12 7.72
CA VAL A 398 0.52 -11.85 7.66
C VAL A 398 1.41 -10.80 7.01
N TRP A 399 0.90 -10.14 5.99
CA TRP A 399 1.44 -8.90 5.45
C TRP A 399 0.49 -7.76 5.78
N LEU A 400 1.06 -6.61 6.12
CA LEU A 400 0.37 -5.35 6.31
C LEU A 400 0.91 -4.37 5.27
N ASN A 401 0.04 -3.83 4.42
CA ASN A 401 0.42 -2.91 3.33
C ASN A 401 1.62 -3.41 2.51
N GLY A 402 1.62 -4.71 2.19
CA GLY A 402 2.68 -5.35 1.40
C GLY A 402 3.93 -5.78 2.17
N VAL A 403 4.06 -5.46 3.45
CA VAL A 403 5.20 -5.83 4.30
C VAL A 403 4.87 -7.05 5.15
N GLN A 404 5.66 -8.12 5.05
CA GLN A 404 5.45 -9.30 5.90
C GLN A 404 5.82 -8.99 7.36
N ILE A 405 4.82 -9.02 8.24
CA ILE A 405 4.96 -8.68 9.67
C ILE A 405 4.83 -9.89 10.58
N ASN A 406 4.25 -11.00 10.12
CA ASN A 406 4.13 -12.21 10.95
C ASN A 406 4.31 -13.51 10.14
N ASP A 407 4.77 -14.56 10.82
CA ASP A 407 5.01 -15.89 10.27
C ASP A 407 4.85 -16.95 11.36
N PHE A 408 3.61 -17.36 11.56
CA PHE A 408 3.20 -18.30 12.60
C PHE A 408 3.02 -19.71 12.02
N THR A 409 3.28 -20.73 12.84
CA THR A 409 2.98 -22.12 12.50
C THR A 409 2.22 -22.73 13.67
N ASN A 410 1.00 -23.16 13.40
CA ASN A 410 0.17 -23.84 14.38
C ASN A 410 0.82 -25.18 14.79
N THR A 411 0.73 -25.48 16.08
CA THR A 411 1.14 -26.76 16.67
C THR A 411 0.04 -27.40 17.53
N ASP A 412 -1.10 -26.71 17.68
CA ASP A 412 -2.27 -27.19 18.39
C ASP A 412 -3.20 -27.95 17.41
N PRO A 413 -3.32 -29.29 17.55
CA PRO A 413 -4.19 -30.07 16.68
C PRO A 413 -5.69 -29.76 16.89
N ALA A 414 -6.08 -29.10 17.98
CA ALA A 414 -7.46 -28.69 18.22
C ALA A 414 -7.87 -27.43 17.44
N ARG A 415 -6.91 -26.66 16.88
CA ARG A 415 -7.13 -25.43 16.13
C ARG A 415 -6.52 -25.50 14.72
N SER A 416 -6.78 -26.58 14.00
CA SER A 416 -6.14 -26.80 12.69
C SER A 416 -6.55 -25.74 11.67
N LEU A 417 -5.56 -25.23 10.92
CA LEU A 417 -5.76 -24.27 9.84
C LEU A 417 -6.06 -24.93 8.48
N VAL A 418 -6.02 -26.26 8.39
CA VAL A 418 -6.12 -26.99 7.10
C VAL A 418 -7.54 -27.04 6.54
N ASP A 419 -8.55 -26.79 7.37
CA ASP A 419 -9.95 -26.73 6.98
C ASP A 419 -10.71 -25.85 7.98
N GLY A 420 -11.23 -24.72 7.51
CA GLY A 420 -12.04 -23.85 8.35
C GLY A 420 -12.54 -22.61 7.63
N HIS A 421 -13.38 -21.85 8.33
CA HIS A 421 -13.95 -20.62 7.83
C HIS A 421 -13.04 -19.42 8.11
N LEU A 422 -13.39 -18.31 7.47
CA LEU A 422 -12.82 -16.99 7.71
C LEU A 422 -13.93 -16.03 8.13
N GLY A 423 -13.58 -14.98 8.87
CA GLY A 423 -14.52 -13.97 9.30
C GLY A 423 -13.86 -12.70 9.82
N ILE A 424 -14.68 -11.67 10.00
CA ILE A 424 -14.29 -10.39 10.59
C ILE A 424 -15.08 -10.15 11.88
N GLN A 425 -14.40 -9.60 12.89
CA GLN A 425 -14.92 -9.48 14.24
C GLN A 425 -15.55 -8.10 14.48
N ASN A 426 -16.67 -8.05 15.20
CA ASN A 426 -17.01 -6.90 16.01
C ASN A 426 -16.64 -7.23 17.46
N HIS A 427 -15.73 -6.48 18.07
CA HIS A 427 -15.27 -6.77 19.43
C HIS A 427 -16.25 -6.27 20.50
N GLY A 428 -16.57 -4.98 20.49
CA GLY A 428 -17.39 -4.33 21.51
C GLY A 428 -18.19 -3.12 20.98
N ALA A 429 -19.05 -2.56 21.84
CA ALA A 429 -20.00 -1.51 21.46
C ALA A 429 -19.35 -0.17 21.12
N GLU A 430 -18.16 0.07 21.67
CA GLU A 430 -17.39 1.29 21.44
C GLU A 430 -16.41 1.14 20.26
N ASP A 431 -16.17 -0.10 19.79
CA ASP A 431 -15.21 -0.42 18.74
C ASP A 431 -15.84 -0.27 17.35
N LYS A 432 -15.28 0.63 16.54
CA LYS A 432 -15.70 0.89 15.17
C LYS A 432 -14.57 0.59 14.19
N VAL A 433 -14.63 -0.58 13.58
CA VAL A 433 -13.70 -0.97 12.52
C VAL A 433 -14.46 -1.18 11.22
N SER A 434 -13.96 -0.53 10.16
CA SER A 434 -14.49 -0.62 8.81
C SER A 434 -13.72 -1.65 7.99
N PHE A 435 -14.41 -2.35 7.09
CA PHE A 435 -13.88 -3.37 6.19
C PHE A 435 -14.42 -3.20 4.78
N ARG A 436 -13.60 -3.52 3.76
CA ARG A 436 -14.02 -3.62 2.35
C ARG A 436 -13.12 -4.54 1.53
N ASP A 437 -13.57 -4.83 0.31
CA ASP A 437 -12.84 -5.56 -0.74
C ASP A 437 -12.20 -6.87 -0.24
N ILE A 438 -13.00 -7.68 0.47
CA ILE A 438 -12.57 -8.98 0.98
C ILE A 438 -12.51 -9.95 -0.20
N ARG A 439 -11.32 -10.46 -0.46
CA ARG A 439 -11.02 -11.23 -1.67
C ARG A 439 -10.08 -12.38 -1.36
N ILE A 440 -10.23 -13.47 -2.10
CA ILE A 440 -9.48 -14.70 -1.87
C ILE A 440 -8.83 -15.23 -3.14
N LYS A 441 -7.63 -15.77 -2.99
CA LYS A 441 -6.92 -16.55 -3.99
C LYS A 441 -6.59 -17.91 -3.41
N GLU A 442 -7.25 -18.94 -3.91
CA GLU A 442 -6.91 -20.33 -3.55
C GLU A 442 -5.55 -20.70 -4.14
N LEU A 443 -4.72 -21.33 -3.32
CA LEU A 443 -3.37 -21.70 -3.65
C LEU A 443 -3.29 -23.21 -3.89
N PRO A 444 -2.42 -23.69 -4.79
CA PRO A 444 -2.22 -25.12 -4.98
C PRO A 444 -1.92 -25.80 -3.64
N ALA A 445 -2.56 -26.95 -3.38
CA ALA A 445 -2.23 -27.75 -2.22
C ALA A 445 -0.74 -28.12 -2.28
N LYS A 446 0.02 -27.84 -1.23
CA LYS A 446 1.36 -28.41 -1.09
C LYS A 446 1.18 -29.91 -0.91
N VAL A 447 1.43 -30.65 -1.98
CA VAL A 447 1.65 -32.10 -1.88
C VAL A 447 2.83 -32.26 -0.93
N SER A 448 2.57 -32.79 0.27
CA SER A 448 3.65 -33.25 1.14
C SER A 448 4.49 -34.23 0.32
N GLN A 449 5.75 -33.89 0.05
CA GLN A 449 6.68 -34.93 -0.35
C GLN A 449 6.74 -35.89 0.84
N GLY A 450 6.15 -37.06 0.67
CA GLY A 450 6.13 -38.10 1.69
C GLY A 450 7.56 -38.52 2.02
N ASP A 451 7.82 -38.67 3.31
CA ASP A 451 8.98 -39.39 3.86
C ASP A 451 8.96 -40.87 3.46
#